data_AF-A0A9P8EXX2-F1
#
_entry.id   AF-A0A9P8EXX2-F1
#
_cell.length_a   1.000
_cell.length_b   1.000
_cell.length_c   1.000
_cell.angle_alpha   90.00
_cell.angle_beta   90.00
_cell.angle_gamma   90.00
#
_symmetry.space_group_name_H-M   'P 1'
#
loop_
_entity.id
_entity.type
_entity.pdbx_description
1 polymer ?
#
loop_
_entity_poly.entity_id
_entity_poly.type
_entity_poly.pdbx_seq_one_letter_code
_entity_poly.pdbx_strand_id
1 'polypeptide(L)'
;MADKSYIIVGAGVFGVSTAYHLIKKYPNADITIVDRDAFDQDTRVAASWDWNKVVRADYDDIVYCKMAIEAQDMFKTDNLWKPYFYQTGIYWMCRSDYAQEVVDNYKKLGRAADLKAVPIDEARKMYGGLFEDADYTGVKEVLVNKTS
;
A
#
# COMPACT_ATOMS: atom_id res chain seq x y z
N MET A 1 16.12 26.68 -22.75
CA MET A 1 15.09 25.81 -23.36
C MET A 1 15.02 24.54 -22.53
N ALA A 2 13.85 23.90 -22.44
CA ALA A 2 13.74 22.64 -21.70
C ALA A 2 14.55 21.54 -22.40
N ASP A 3 15.22 20.70 -21.63
CA ASP A 3 16.08 19.63 -22.19
C ASP A 3 15.24 18.50 -22.81
N LYS A 4 14.03 18.27 -22.29
CA LYS A 4 13.04 17.27 -22.75
C LYS A 4 11.63 17.73 -22.41
N SER A 5 10.67 17.41 -23.28
CA SER A 5 9.23 17.67 -23.04
C SER A 5 8.46 16.36 -22.90
N TYR A 6 7.54 16.29 -21.93
CA TYR A 6 6.69 15.14 -21.64
C TYR A 6 5.22 15.56 -21.61
N ILE A 7 4.35 14.73 -22.19
CA ILE A 7 2.91 14.77 -21.99
C ILE A 7 2.48 13.53 -21.22
N ILE A 8 1.74 13.71 -20.13
CA ILE A 8 1.21 12.64 -19.28
C ILE A 8 -0.32 12.71 -19.36
N VAL A 9 -0.95 11.64 -19.82
CA VAL A 9 -2.41 11.57 -19.91
C VAL A 9 -2.95 10.85 -18.67
N GLY A 10 -3.67 11.60 -17.84
CA GLY A 10 -4.22 11.19 -16.54
C GLY A 10 -3.41 11.72 -15.36
N ALA A 11 -4.04 12.50 -14.49
CA ALA A 11 -3.58 13.03 -13.21
C ALA A 11 -4.00 12.15 -12.02
N GLY A 12 -4.10 10.83 -12.23
CA GLY A 12 -4.24 9.85 -11.15
C GLY A 12 -2.90 9.52 -10.47
N VAL A 13 -2.90 8.48 -9.62
CA VAL A 13 -1.71 8.03 -8.85
C VAL A 13 -0.46 7.89 -9.72
N PHE A 14 -0.53 7.13 -10.81
CA PHE A 14 0.62 6.91 -11.68
C PHE A 14 1.06 8.16 -12.42
N GLY A 15 0.12 8.98 -12.91
CA GLY A 15 0.46 10.16 -13.70
C GLY A 15 1.12 11.25 -12.86
N VAL A 16 0.54 11.59 -11.70
CA VAL A 16 1.13 12.57 -10.79
C VAL A 16 2.45 12.08 -10.19
N SER A 17 2.53 10.80 -9.81
CA SER A 17 3.79 10.21 -9.34
C SER A 17 4.87 10.26 -10.42
N THR A 18 4.52 9.94 -11.67
CA THR A 18 5.46 10.02 -12.81
C THR A 18 5.95 11.44 -13.03
N ALA A 19 5.05 12.43 -13.05
CA ALA A 19 5.42 13.84 -13.19
C ALA A 19 6.36 14.30 -12.07
N TYR A 20 6.05 13.95 -10.82
CA TYR A 20 6.86 14.26 -9.64
C TYR A 20 8.27 13.67 -9.73
N HIS A 21 8.39 12.39 -10.11
CA HIS A 21 9.71 11.76 -10.24
C HIS A 21 10.48 12.25 -11.47
N LEU A 22 9.81 12.60 -12.57
CA LEU A 22 10.45 13.18 -13.76
C LEU A 22 11.05 14.55 -13.46
N ILE A 23 10.33 15.47 -12.82
CA ILE A 23 10.85 16.82 -12.54
C ILE A 23 11.99 16.79 -11.51
N LYS A 24 11.94 15.87 -10.54
CA LYS A 24 13.06 15.67 -9.59
C LYS A 24 14.32 15.14 -10.28
N LYS A 25 14.17 14.25 -11.27
CA LYS A 25 15.29 13.67 -12.00
C LYS A 25 15.82 14.61 -13.09
N TYR A 26 14.94 15.38 -13.72
CA TYR A 26 15.24 16.30 -14.82
C TYR A 26 14.64 17.68 -14.52
N PRO A 27 15.33 18.52 -13.73
CA PRO A 27 14.79 19.80 -13.27
C PRO A 27 14.44 20.80 -14.37
N ASN A 28 15.06 20.66 -15.55
CA ASN A 28 14.81 21.50 -16.72
C ASN A 28 13.80 20.87 -17.70
N ALA A 29 13.11 19.79 -17.34
CA ALA A 29 12.09 19.19 -18.18
C ALA A 29 10.83 20.05 -18.22
N ASP A 30 10.18 20.08 -19.39
CA ASP A 30 8.84 20.64 -19.54
C ASP A 30 7.82 19.49 -19.45
N ILE A 31 6.92 19.54 -18.47
CA ILE A 31 5.99 18.44 -18.16
C ILE A 31 4.58 18.99 -18.17
N THR A 32 3.78 18.49 -19.11
CA THR A 32 2.34 18.77 -19.19
C THR A 32 1.56 17.54 -18.74
N ILE A 33 0.66 17.71 -17.77
CA ILE A 33 -0.30 16.68 -17.36
C ILE A 33 -1.67 17.07 -17.92
N VAL A 34 -2.29 16.16 -18.66
CA VAL A 34 -3.62 16.33 -19.22
C VAL A 34 -4.57 15.37 -18.52
N ASP A 35 -5.59 15.90 -17.85
CA ASP A 35 -6.67 15.12 -17.26
C ASP A 35 -8.02 15.67 -17.74
N ARG A 36 -9.07 14.85 -17.61
CA ARG A 36 -10.44 15.26 -17.90
C ARG A 36 -10.98 16.22 -16.83
N ASP A 37 -10.64 15.97 -15.57
CA ASP A 37 -11.13 16.75 -14.44
C ASP A 37 -10.10 17.84 -14.09
N ALA A 38 -10.55 19.06 -13.79
CA ALA A 38 -9.64 20.11 -13.33
C ALA A 38 -9.01 19.75 -11.97
N PHE A 39 -7.81 20.25 -11.69
CA PHE A 39 -7.06 19.92 -10.47
C PHE A 39 -7.76 20.37 -9.17
N ASP A 40 -8.79 21.21 -9.24
CA ASP A 40 -9.58 21.78 -8.16
C ASP A 40 -11.07 21.37 -8.17
N GLN A 41 -11.46 20.41 -9.02
CA GLN A 41 -12.82 19.86 -9.02
C GLN A 41 -13.22 19.27 -7.66
N ASP A 42 -14.48 19.52 -7.27
CA ASP A 42 -15.11 19.02 -6.03
C ASP A 42 -15.30 17.49 -6.03
N THR A 43 -15.42 16.90 -7.21
CA THR A 43 -15.54 15.44 -7.39
C THR A 43 -14.68 14.98 -8.55
N ARG A 44 -14.15 13.75 -8.43
CA ARG A 44 -13.29 13.16 -9.45
C ARG A 44 -13.65 11.71 -9.65
N VAL A 45 -13.37 11.21 -10.85
CA VAL A 45 -13.55 9.80 -11.21
C VAL A 45 -12.33 8.92 -10.93
N ALA A 46 -11.26 9.49 -10.40
CA ALA A 46 -10.03 8.75 -10.15
C ALA A 46 -10.28 7.67 -9.08
N ALA A 47 -9.77 6.46 -9.28
CA ALA A 47 -9.88 5.38 -8.29
C ALA A 47 -9.24 5.75 -6.92
N SER A 48 -8.32 6.72 -6.92
CA SER A 48 -7.68 7.27 -5.74
C SER A 48 -8.43 8.42 -5.08
N TRP A 49 -9.54 8.91 -5.67
CA TRP A 49 -10.40 9.90 -5.05
C TRP A 49 -11.22 9.23 -3.95
N ASP A 50 -10.62 9.14 -2.76
CA ASP A 50 -11.17 8.42 -1.61
C ASP A 50 -10.65 9.07 -0.32
N TRP A 51 -11.39 8.88 0.77
CA TRP A 51 -11.01 9.39 2.09
C TRP A 51 -9.85 8.62 2.70
N ASN A 52 -9.76 7.33 2.39
CA ASN A 52 -8.69 6.46 2.87
C ASN A 52 -8.43 5.33 1.88
N LYS A 53 -7.25 4.72 1.98
CA LYS A 53 -6.88 3.50 1.27
C LYS A 53 -6.05 2.63 2.21
N VAL A 54 -6.22 1.31 2.12
CA VAL A 54 -5.37 0.37 2.86
C VAL A 54 -4.00 0.32 2.19
N VAL A 55 -2.96 0.63 2.96
CA VAL A 55 -1.55 0.45 2.56
C VAL A 55 -1.00 -0.73 3.34
N ARG A 56 -0.39 -1.68 2.64
CA ARG A 56 0.21 -2.87 3.23
C ARG A 56 1.32 -3.41 2.34
N ALA A 57 2.30 -4.08 2.93
CA ALA A 57 3.36 -4.77 2.20
C ALA A 57 3.22 -6.30 2.17
N ASP A 58 2.10 -6.79 2.71
CA ASP A 58 1.78 -8.19 2.96
C ASP A 58 1.39 -8.97 1.70
N TYR A 59 2.23 -8.99 0.66
CA TYR A 59 1.97 -9.72 -0.59
C TYR A 59 2.67 -11.09 -0.61
N ASP A 60 1.96 -12.10 -1.11
CA ASP A 60 2.41 -13.46 -1.42
C ASP A 60 3.30 -13.50 -2.66
N ASP A 61 3.08 -12.61 -3.63
CA ASP A 61 4.03 -12.36 -4.70
C ASP A 61 5.21 -11.49 -4.21
N ILE A 62 6.43 -12.01 -4.35
CA ILE A 62 7.63 -11.39 -3.82
C ILE A 62 8.01 -10.07 -4.51
N VAL A 63 7.66 -9.89 -5.79
CA VAL A 63 7.95 -8.65 -6.52
C VAL A 63 7.06 -7.54 -5.98
N TYR A 64 5.77 -7.81 -5.78
CA TYR A 64 4.85 -6.84 -5.17
C TYR A 64 5.17 -6.58 -3.69
N CYS A 65 5.56 -7.62 -2.94
CA CYS A 65 5.98 -7.45 -1.54
C CYS A 65 7.17 -6.49 -1.45
N LYS A 66 8.20 -6.67 -2.28
CA LYS A 66 9.37 -5.78 -2.33
C LYS A 66 8.99 -4.34 -2.65
N MET A 67 8.21 -4.11 -3.72
CA MET A 67 7.77 -2.75 -4.09
C MET A 67 6.94 -2.09 -2.98
N ALA A 68 6.08 -2.86 -2.32
CA ALA A 68 5.25 -2.35 -1.25
C ALA A 68 6.04 -2.03 0.03
N ILE A 69 7.10 -2.79 0.34
CA ILE A 69 8.04 -2.46 1.43
C ILE A 69 8.72 -1.11 1.13
N GLU A 70 9.24 -0.91 -0.08
CA GLU A 70 9.87 0.34 -0.50
C GLU A 70 8.89 1.52 -0.38
N ALA A 71 7.65 1.35 -0.83
CA ALA A 71 6.59 2.35 -0.70
C ALA A 71 6.25 2.64 0.77
N GLN A 72 6.13 1.60 1.61
CA GLN A 72 5.82 1.77 3.03
C GLN A 72 6.93 2.53 3.78
N ASP A 73 8.20 2.32 3.41
CA ASP A 73 9.33 3.06 3.98
C ASP A 73 9.28 4.55 3.60
N MET A 74 8.92 4.87 2.37
CA MET A 74 8.63 6.24 1.94
C MET A 74 7.49 6.87 2.75
N PHE A 75 6.38 6.15 2.93
CA PHE A 75 5.25 6.61 3.74
C PHE A 75 5.63 6.87 5.20
N LYS A 76 6.60 6.16 5.76
CA LYS A 76 7.05 6.35 7.16
C LYS A 76 8.04 7.51 7.32
N THR A 77 8.83 7.81 6.28
CA THR A 77 10.03 8.65 6.42
C THR A 77 10.00 9.95 5.64
N ASP A 78 9.31 10.02 4.50
CA ASP A 78 9.29 11.22 3.66
C ASP A 78 8.22 12.21 4.15
N ASN A 79 8.60 13.48 4.32
CA ASN A 79 7.73 14.53 4.83
C ASN A 79 6.50 14.79 3.96
N LEU A 80 6.56 14.49 2.66
CA LEU A 80 5.41 14.63 1.75
C LEU A 80 4.32 13.59 2.05
N TRP A 81 4.72 12.36 2.40
CA TRP A 81 3.81 11.22 2.52
C TRP A 81 3.43 10.92 3.97
N LYS A 82 4.37 11.13 4.90
CA LYS A 82 4.23 10.81 6.33
C LYS A 82 2.98 11.35 7.01
N PRO A 83 2.51 12.60 6.74
CA PRO A 83 1.30 13.10 7.37
C PRO A 83 0.02 12.31 7.04
N TYR A 84 0.03 11.53 5.95
CA TYR A 84 -1.13 10.83 5.42
C TYR A 84 -1.11 9.31 5.68
N PHE A 85 -0.04 8.78 6.29
CA PHE A 85 0.10 7.36 6.55
C PHE A 85 -0.16 7.03 8.02
N TYR A 86 -1.15 6.17 8.24
CA TYR A 86 -1.55 5.69 9.57
C TYR A 86 -1.27 4.19 9.66
N GLN A 87 -0.20 3.82 10.36
CA GLN A 87 0.22 2.43 10.55
C GLN A 87 -0.64 1.76 11.64
N THR A 88 -1.81 1.26 11.25
CA THR A 88 -2.79 0.64 12.16
C THR A 88 -2.77 -0.88 12.12
N GLY A 89 -1.95 -1.47 11.25
CA GLY A 89 -1.86 -2.90 11.04
C GLY A 89 -3.01 -3.50 10.23
N ILE A 90 -2.92 -4.82 10.01
CA ILE A 90 -3.91 -5.63 9.28
C ILE A 90 -4.32 -6.88 10.07
N TYR A 91 -5.56 -7.32 9.81
CA TYR A 91 -6.12 -8.60 10.21
C TYR A 91 -6.75 -9.25 8.97
N TRP A 92 -6.11 -10.28 8.43
CA TRP A 92 -6.50 -10.86 7.14
C TRP A 92 -6.78 -12.34 7.26
N MET A 93 -8.03 -12.74 7.02
CA MET A 93 -8.45 -14.13 7.03
C MET A 93 -8.02 -14.84 5.73
N CYS A 94 -7.12 -15.80 5.83
CA CYS A 94 -6.52 -16.48 4.68
C CYS A 94 -7.18 -17.86 4.47
N ARG A 95 -7.71 -18.09 3.26
CA ARG A 95 -8.30 -19.39 2.85
C ARG A 95 -7.33 -20.27 2.04
N SER A 96 -6.14 -19.76 1.80
CA SER A 96 -5.00 -20.42 1.17
C SER A 96 -3.77 -20.28 2.07
N ASP A 97 -2.60 -20.72 1.58
CA ASP A 97 -1.33 -20.62 2.29
C ASP A 97 -0.75 -19.18 2.31
N TYR A 98 -1.57 -18.18 1.94
CA TYR A 98 -1.23 -16.77 1.78
C TYR A 98 -0.49 -16.18 2.98
N ALA A 99 -0.97 -16.44 4.20
CA ALA A 99 -0.34 -15.90 5.41
C ALA A 99 1.09 -16.40 5.57
N GLN A 100 1.32 -17.69 5.33
CA GLN A 100 2.65 -18.29 5.39
C GLN A 100 3.55 -17.78 4.26
N GLU A 101 3.02 -17.64 3.04
CA GLU A 101 3.76 -17.08 1.89
C GLU A 101 4.22 -15.65 2.15
N VAL A 102 3.36 -14.80 2.74
CA VAL A 102 3.72 -13.44 3.15
C VAL A 102 4.80 -13.44 4.22
N VAL A 103 4.66 -14.25 5.27
CA VAL A 103 5.66 -14.40 6.33
C VAL A 103 7.02 -14.79 5.74
N ASP A 104 7.05 -15.72 4.80
CA ASP A 104 8.28 -16.18 4.18
C ASP A 104 8.88 -15.15 3.22
N ASN A 105 8.07 -14.36 2.53
CA ASN A 105 8.56 -13.23 1.75
C ASN A 105 9.22 -12.17 2.62
N TYR A 106 8.65 -11.82 3.77
CA TYR A 106 9.27 -10.88 4.71
C TYR A 106 10.63 -11.40 5.20
N LYS A 107 10.73 -12.70 5.51
CA LYS A 107 12.02 -13.34 5.87
C LYS A 107 13.03 -13.27 4.72
N LYS A 108 12.63 -13.65 3.49
CA LYS A 108 13.50 -13.63 2.30
C LYS A 108 14.01 -12.22 1.99
N LEU A 109 13.17 -11.21 2.19
CA LEU A 109 13.50 -9.80 1.96
C LEU A 109 14.18 -9.13 3.16
N GLY A 110 14.36 -9.84 4.28
CA GLY A 110 14.99 -9.30 5.50
C GLY A 110 14.18 -8.20 6.19
N ARG A 111 12.86 -8.13 5.96
CA ARG A 111 11.97 -7.13 6.57
C ARG A 111 11.57 -7.55 7.98
N ALA A 112 12.00 -6.76 8.97
CA ALA A 112 11.51 -6.89 10.34
C ALA A 112 10.08 -6.31 10.46
N ALA A 113 9.17 -7.07 11.06
CA ALA A 113 7.77 -6.71 11.24
C ALA A 113 7.16 -7.49 12.42
N ASP A 114 6.15 -6.92 13.08
CA ASP A 114 5.25 -7.67 14.00
C ASP A 114 4.20 -8.38 13.15
N LEU A 115 4.66 -9.38 12.39
CA LEU A 115 3.93 -10.14 11.39
C LEU A 115 3.85 -11.61 11.82
N LYS A 116 2.63 -12.17 11.85
CA LYS A 116 2.39 -13.57 12.20
C LYS A 116 1.21 -14.18 11.44
N ALA A 117 1.38 -15.44 11.08
CA ALA A 117 0.34 -16.38 10.77
C ALA A 117 -0.27 -16.90 12.07
N VAL A 118 -1.54 -16.61 12.34
CA VAL A 118 -2.22 -16.89 13.61
C VAL A 118 -3.25 -18.00 13.46
N PRO A 119 -3.22 -19.07 14.28
CA PRO A 119 -4.30 -20.04 14.36
C PRO A 119 -5.63 -19.41 14.75
N ILE A 120 -6.74 -19.95 14.24
CA ILE A 120 -8.08 -19.34 14.35
C ILE A 120 -8.53 -19.18 15.81
N ASP A 121 -8.23 -20.15 16.67
CA ASP A 121 -8.61 -20.15 18.09
C ASP A 121 -7.88 -19.06 18.90
N GLU A 122 -6.66 -18.69 18.51
CA GLU A 122 -5.96 -17.51 19.02
C GLU A 122 -6.53 -16.23 18.38
N ALA A 123 -6.69 -16.23 17.05
CA ALA A 123 -7.10 -15.06 16.29
C ALA A 123 -8.48 -14.51 16.71
N ARG A 124 -9.41 -15.39 17.12
CA ARG A 124 -10.73 -15.02 17.66
C ARG A 124 -10.65 -14.21 18.96
N LYS A 125 -9.66 -14.49 19.80
CA LYS A 125 -9.49 -13.85 21.12
C LYS A 125 -8.71 -12.53 21.03
N MET A 126 -8.07 -12.26 19.89
CA MET A 126 -7.34 -11.02 19.67
C MET A 126 -8.28 -9.81 19.73
N TYR A 127 -7.71 -8.64 20.01
CA TYR A 127 -8.44 -7.37 20.06
C TYR A 127 -9.67 -7.39 20.99
N GLY A 128 -9.57 -8.12 22.12
CA GLY A 128 -10.65 -8.21 23.09
C GLY A 128 -11.87 -9.00 22.60
N GLY A 129 -11.68 -9.94 21.67
CA GLY A 129 -12.78 -10.73 21.11
C GLY A 129 -13.55 -10.05 19.99
N LEU A 130 -13.05 -8.92 19.45
CA LEU A 130 -13.75 -8.15 18.40
C LEU A 130 -14.13 -9.00 17.18
N PHE A 131 -13.32 -10.03 16.86
CA PHE A 131 -13.55 -10.94 15.73
C PHE A 131 -13.97 -12.34 16.18
N GLU A 132 -14.47 -12.50 17.41
CA GLU A 132 -14.82 -13.80 17.98
C GLU A 132 -15.88 -14.51 17.13
N ASP A 133 -16.92 -13.78 16.71
CA ASP A 133 -18.07 -14.32 15.96
C ASP A 133 -17.96 -14.15 14.43
N ALA A 134 -16.77 -13.77 13.92
CA ALA A 134 -16.57 -13.66 12.48
C ALA A 134 -16.72 -15.02 11.76
N ASP A 135 -17.03 -15.00 10.46
CA ASP A 135 -17.13 -16.22 9.65
C ASP A 135 -15.75 -16.72 9.22
N TYR A 136 -15.27 -17.74 9.93
CA TYR A 136 -14.01 -18.44 9.61
C TYR A 136 -14.20 -19.65 8.71
N THR A 137 -15.36 -19.81 8.06
CA THR A 137 -15.59 -20.96 7.16
C THR A 137 -14.55 -20.97 6.03
N GLY A 138 -13.78 -22.07 5.98
CA GLY A 138 -12.69 -22.27 5.02
C GLY A 138 -11.44 -21.44 5.29
N VAL A 139 -11.36 -20.68 6.39
CA VAL A 139 -10.13 -19.99 6.80
C VAL A 139 -9.17 -21.04 7.35
N LYS A 140 -7.89 -20.96 6.95
CA LYS A 140 -6.81 -21.78 7.49
C LYS A 140 -6.15 -21.10 8.69
N GLU A 141 -5.89 -19.81 8.53
CA GLU A 141 -5.11 -18.98 9.44
C GLU A 141 -5.43 -17.51 9.20
N VAL A 142 -5.10 -16.66 10.17
CA VAL A 142 -5.22 -15.21 10.07
C VAL A 142 -3.84 -14.59 10.01
N LEU A 143 -3.55 -13.86 8.94
CA LEU A 143 -2.37 -13.01 8.89
C LEU A 143 -2.62 -11.76 9.73
N VAL A 144 -1.80 -11.55 10.75
CA VAL A 144 -1.79 -10.32 11.54
C VAL A 144 -0.46 -9.63 11.35
N ASN A 145 -0.48 -8.38 10.91
CA ASN A 145 0.70 -7.53 10.85
C ASN A 145 0.41 -6.21 11.58
N LYS A 146 0.97 -5.97 12.76
CA LYS A 146 0.79 -4.69 13.47
C LYS A 146 1.67 -3.56 12.93
N THR A 147 2.60 -3.91 12.05
CA THR A 147 3.53 -2.98 11.41
C THR A 147 3.19 -2.71 9.96
N SER A 148 2.00 -3.11 9.50
CA SER A 148 1.42 -2.67 8.23
C SER A 148 0.82 -1.28 8.33
#